data_AF-A0A176JB75-F1
#
_entry.id   AF-A0A176JB75-F1
#
_cell.length_a   1.000
_cell.length_b   1.000
_cell.length_c   1.000
_cell.angle_alpha   90.00
_cell.angle_beta   90.00
_cell.angle_gamma   90.00
#
_symmetry.space_group_name_H-M   'P 1'
#
loop_
_entity.id
_entity.type
_entity.pdbx_description
1 polymer ?
#
loop_
_entity_poly.entity_id
_entity_poly.type
_entity_poly.pdbx_seq_one_letter_code
_entity_poly.pdbx_strand_id
1 'polypeptide(L)'
;MTLYLERAYLDGEVSVEIKREPNGSLSHLLDRYPGWMPVEKIGMKIVLRKNMNDISPLMKTNGYFGLNNKGILSIFDGKPSEEGKVIQSFFQIDVGKLETKRHIELENGIRVASRKDYLHVIETFKQYGTRSAKK
;
A
#
# COMPACT_ATOMS: atom_id res chain seq x y z
N MET A 1 -12.75 20.63 16.56
CA MET A 1 -12.14 19.28 16.59
C MET A 1 -11.60 18.96 15.19
N THR A 2 -10.54 18.17 15.09
CA THR A 2 -9.95 17.75 13.82
C THR A 2 -10.14 16.25 13.66
N LEU A 3 -10.85 15.87 12.61
CA LEU A 3 -11.10 14.49 12.22
C LEU A 3 -10.11 14.10 11.12
N TYR A 4 -9.42 12.99 11.33
CA TYR A 4 -8.54 12.35 10.36
C TYR A 4 -9.23 11.06 9.90
N LEU A 5 -9.58 11.00 8.63
CA LEU A 5 -10.17 9.85 7.97
C LEU A 5 -9.08 9.15 7.17
N GLU A 6 -8.55 8.06 7.71
CA GLU A 6 -7.53 7.23 7.08
C GLU A 6 -8.16 6.08 6.29
N ARG A 7 -7.91 6.03 4.99
CA ARG A 7 -8.29 4.91 4.11
C ARG A 7 -7.04 4.09 3.84
N ALA A 8 -6.95 2.91 4.44
CA ALA A 8 -5.84 2.00 4.20
C ALA A 8 -6.18 1.07 3.02
N TYR A 9 -5.37 1.07 1.97
CA TYR A 9 -5.55 0.23 0.79
C TYR A 9 -4.72 -1.05 0.89
N LEU A 10 -4.98 -2.02 -0.01
CA LEU A 10 -4.28 -3.31 -0.02
C LEU A 10 -2.79 -3.17 -0.34
N ASP A 11 -2.44 -2.20 -1.17
CA ASP A 11 -1.06 -1.84 -1.51
C ASP A 11 -0.32 -1.15 -0.38
N GLY A 12 -1.03 -0.87 0.73
CA GLY A 12 -0.58 -0.27 1.98
C GLY A 12 -0.36 1.24 1.96
N GLU A 13 -0.73 1.91 0.86
CA GLU A 13 -1.00 3.34 0.90
C GLU A 13 -2.12 3.65 1.91
N VAL A 14 -1.92 4.72 2.67
CA VAL A 14 -2.94 5.27 3.57
C VAL A 14 -3.28 6.69 3.12
N SER A 15 -4.48 6.86 2.58
CA SER A 15 -4.99 8.18 2.23
C SER A 15 -5.60 8.83 3.47
N VAL A 16 -5.11 10.02 3.84
CA VAL A 16 -5.57 10.75 5.01
C VAL A 16 -6.39 11.96 4.56
N GLU A 17 -7.66 12.00 4.96
CA GLU A 17 -8.55 13.13 4.71
C GLU A 17 -8.80 13.87 6.03
N ILE A 18 -8.43 15.16 6.08
CA ILE A 18 -8.55 15.99 7.28
C ILE A 18 -9.82 16.83 7.18
N LYS A 19 -10.70 16.71 8.18
CA LYS A 19 -11.92 17.52 8.30
C LYS A 19 -11.94 18.27 9.61
N ARG A 20 -12.36 19.53 9.57
CA ARG A 20 -12.69 20.30 10.76
C ARG A 20 -14.15 20.04 11.12
N GLU A 21 -14.36 19.37 12.23
CA GLU A 21 -15.69 19.16 12.80
C GLU A 21 -15.77 20.01 14.08
N PRO A 22 -16.59 21.08 14.10
CA PRO A 22 -16.72 21.92 15.29
C PRO A 22 -17.42 21.18 16.43
N ASN A 23 -18.40 20.31 16.15
CA ASN A 23 -19.28 19.70 17.15
C ASN A 23 -19.38 18.15 17.07
N GLY A 24 -18.46 17.50 16.36
CA GLY A 24 -18.46 16.03 16.29
C GLY A 24 -18.08 15.41 17.64
N SER A 25 -18.85 14.42 18.11
CA SER A 25 -18.38 13.46 19.13
C SER A 25 -18.01 12.15 18.44
N LEU A 26 -17.15 11.33 19.05
CA LEU A 26 -16.74 10.05 18.46
C LEU A 26 -17.94 9.19 18.05
N SER A 27 -18.94 9.07 18.92
CA SER A 27 -20.16 8.29 18.64
C SER A 27 -20.92 8.82 17.40
N HIS A 28 -21.05 10.15 17.28
CA HIS A 28 -21.70 10.79 16.15
C HIS A 28 -20.91 10.61 14.84
N LEU A 29 -19.58 10.55 14.94
CA LEU A 29 -18.72 10.27 13.80
C LEU A 29 -18.82 8.82 13.36
N LEU A 30 -18.88 7.86 14.29
CA LEU A 30 -19.06 6.45 13.97
C LEU A 30 -20.43 6.18 13.32
N ASP A 31 -21.47 6.91 13.73
CA ASP A 31 -22.79 6.88 13.09
C ASP A 31 -22.76 7.45 11.67
N ARG A 32 -22.12 8.62 11.49
CA ARG A 32 -21.94 9.25 10.16
C ARG A 32 -21.07 8.41 9.22
N TYR A 33 -20.11 7.66 9.76
CA TYR A 33 -19.12 6.90 9.01
C TYR A 33 -19.23 5.40 9.33
N PRO A 34 -20.31 4.72 8.89
CA PRO A 34 -20.51 3.32 9.17
C PRO A 34 -19.38 2.47 8.55
N GLY A 35 -18.86 1.54 9.34
CA GLY A 35 -17.74 0.67 8.97
C GLY A 35 -16.35 1.31 9.09
N TRP A 36 -16.25 2.54 9.62
CA TRP A 36 -14.97 3.11 10.05
C TRP A 36 -14.70 2.75 11.51
N MET A 37 -13.44 2.48 11.83
CA MET A 37 -13.01 2.09 13.16
C MET A 37 -12.20 3.21 13.81
N PRO A 38 -12.40 3.51 15.10
CA PRO A 38 -11.56 4.46 15.81
C PRO A 38 -10.16 3.86 16.02
N VAL A 39 -9.14 4.60 15.59
CA VAL A 39 -7.73 4.23 15.80
C VAL A 39 -7.16 4.99 16.98
N GLU A 40 -7.44 6.29 17.04
CA GLU A 40 -6.84 7.17 18.03
C GLU A 40 -7.80 8.32 18.33
N LYS A 41 -7.86 8.72 19.60
CA LYS A 41 -8.54 9.95 20.03
C LYS A 41 -7.66 10.65 21.05
N ILE A 42 -7.11 11.81 20.70
CA ILE A 42 -6.23 12.61 21.56
C ILE A 42 -6.77 14.04 21.61
N GLY A 43 -7.34 14.43 22.76
CA GLY A 43 -7.90 15.78 22.94
C GLY A 43 -8.94 16.12 21.87
N MET A 44 -8.60 17.09 21.00
CA MET A 44 -9.44 17.53 19.88
C MET A 44 -9.12 16.82 18.55
N LYS A 45 -8.27 15.79 18.54
CA LYS A 45 -7.94 14.97 17.35
C LYS A 45 -8.65 13.62 17.44
N ILE A 46 -9.35 13.24 16.39
CA ILE A 46 -9.93 11.90 16.23
C ILE A 46 -9.41 11.31 14.93
N VAL A 47 -8.91 10.09 15.00
CA VAL A 47 -8.46 9.30 13.85
C VAL A 47 -9.41 8.12 13.69
N LEU A 48 -10.10 8.09 12.56
CA LEU A 48 -10.89 6.95 12.12
C LEU A 48 -10.19 6.32 10.93
N ARG A 49 -10.10 4.99 10.93
CA ARG A 49 -9.52 4.23 9.81
C ARG A 49 -10.55 3.28 9.21
N LYS A 50 -10.52 3.18 7.88
CA LYS A 50 -11.27 2.20 7.11
C LYS A 50 -10.33 1.43 6.21
N ASN A 51 -10.42 0.11 6.27
CA ASN A 51 -9.71 -0.77 5.36
C ASN A 51 -10.48 -0.86 4.04
N MET A 52 -9.82 -0.48 2.96
CA MET A 52 -10.33 -0.55 1.60
C MET A 52 -9.88 -1.88 0.99
N ASN A 53 -10.84 -2.68 0.55
CA ASN A 53 -10.58 -3.95 -0.15
C ASN A 53 -10.21 -3.71 -1.63
N ASP A 54 -9.43 -2.68 -1.91
CA ASP A 54 -9.02 -2.26 -3.24
C ASP A 54 -7.61 -1.65 -3.17
N ILE A 55 -6.97 -1.50 -4.33
CA ILE A 55 -5.70 -0.79 -4.47
C ILE A 55 -5.93 0.71 -4.60
N SER A 56 -4.94 1.51 -4.19
CA SER A 56 -5.03 2.95 -4.16
C SER A 56 -5.20 3.56 -5.56
N PRO A 57 -5.85 4.73 -5.70
CA PRO A 57 -5.94 5.42 -6.98
C PRO A 57 -4.56 5.76 -7.57
N LEU A 58 -3.57 6.05 -6.71
CA LEU A 58 -2.19 6.28 -7.11
C LEU A 58 -1.62 5.04 -7.81
N MET A 59 -1.80 3.87 -7.19
CA MET A 59 -1.36 2.61 -7.75
C MET A 59 -2.08 2.28 -9.06
N LYS A 60 -3.40 2.51 -9.16
CA LYS A 60 -4.13 2.26 -10.42
C LYS A 60 -3.64 3.13 -11.57
N THR A 61 -3.23 4.36 -11.26
CA THR A 61 -2.80 5.33 -12.27
C THR A 61 -1.37 5.02 -12.71
N ASN A 62 -0.47 4.82 -11.76
CA ASN A 62 0.96 4.78 -12.03
C ASN A 62 1.74 3.74 -11.21
N GLY A 63 1.08 2.70 -10.71
CA GLY A 63 1.72 1.66 -9.91
C GLY A 63 2.45 0.63 -10.76
N TYR A 64 3.76 0.50 -10.55
CA TYR A 64 4.58 -0.55 -11.12
C TYR A 64 5.27 -1.36 -10.03
N PHE A 65 5.23 -2.68 -10.15
CA PHE A 65 6.05 -3.55 -9.33
C PHE A 65 7.45 -3.65 -9.92
N GLY A 66 8.46 -3.52 -9.07
CA GLY A 66 9.84 -3.79 -9.44
C GLY A 66 10.68 -4.23 -8.26
N LEU A 67 11.95 -4.46 -8.53
CA LEU A 67 12.94 -4.74 -7.50
C LEU A 67 13.73 -3.46 -7.22
N ASN A 68 13.93 -3.15 -5.94
CA ASN A 68 14.93 -2.15 -5.57
C ASN A 68 16.35 -2.74 -5.62
N ASN A 69 17.38 -1.90 -5.47
CA ASN A 69 18.79 -2.30 -5.50
C ASN A 69 19.17 -3.35 -4.43
N LYS A 70 18.29 -3.65 -3.46
CA LYS A 70 18.47 -4.68 -2.42
C LYS A 70 17.74 -5.98 -2.75
N GLY A 71 17.11 -6.09 -3.93
CA GLY A 71 16.29 -7.23 -4.32
C GLY A 71 14.95 -7.30 -3.57
N ILE A 72 14.46 -6.18 -3.03
CA ILE A 72 13.15 -6.12 -2.36
C ILE A 72 12.09 -5.78 -3.39
N LEU A 73 11.03 -6.59 -3.41
CA LEU A 73 9.84 -6.32 -4.20
C LEU A 73 9.16 -5.07 -3.65
N SER A 74 9.11 -4.03 -4.47
CA SER A 74 8.55 -2.74 -4.11
C SER A 74 7.64 -2.24 -5.22
N ILE A 75 6.67 -1.41 -4.84
CA ILE A 75 5.85 -0.65 -5.79
C ILE A 75 6.47 0.72 -5.95
N PHE A 76 6.59 1.13 -7.20
CA PHE A 76 7.06 2.42 -7.63
C PHE A 76 5.91 3.22 -8.23
N ASP A 77 5.92 4.53 -7.98
CA ASP A 77 5.12 5.52 -8.70
C ASP A 77 5.82 5.82 -10.03
N GLY A 78 5.38 5.15 -11.08
CA GLY A 78 6.02 5.13 -12.40
C GLY A 78 6.93 3.92 -12.57
N LYS A 79 7.68 3.90 -13.69
CA LYS A 79 8.59 2.79 -13.97
C LYS A 79 9.63 2.66 -12.85
N PRO A 80 10.01 1.42 -12.46
CA PRO A 80 11.12 1.21 -11.55
C PRO A 80 12.39 1.74 -12.20
N SER A 81 12.88 2.86 -11.68
CA SER A 81 14.18 3.45 -12.00
C SER A 81 14.88 3.80 -10.68
N GLU A 82 16.17 4.07 -10.72
CA GLU A 82 16.95 4.41 -9.51
C GLU A 82 16.41 5.65 -8.78
N GLU A 83 15.66 6.51 -9.47
CA GLU A 83 15.02 7.72 -8.95
C GLU A 83 13.50 7.56 -8.71
N GLY A 84 12.96 6.37 -8.97
CA GLY A 84 11.54 6.08 -8.84
C GLY A 84 11.06 6.20 -7.39
N LYS A 85 9.96 6.93 -7.17
CA LYS A 85 9.39 7.09 -5.84
C LYS A 85 8.77 5.77 -5.38
N VAL A 86 9.41 5.11 -4.41
CA VAL A 86 8.87 3.89 -3.79
C VAL A 86 7.62 4.26 -2.99
N ILE A 87 6.48 3.70 -3.38
CA ILE A 87 5.21 3.81 -2.65
C ILE A 87 5.27 2.88 -1.44
N GLN A 88 5.61 1.61 -1.68
CA GLN A 88 5.64 0.59 -0.63
C GLN A 88 6.65 -0.52 -0.96
N SER A 89 7.25 -1.09 0.08
CA SER A 89 8.11 -2.28 -0.02
C SER A 89 7.47 -3.47 0.69
N PHE A 90 7.57 -4.66 0.09
CA PHE A 90 6.96 -5.89 0.62
C PHE A 90 7.99 -6.81 1.26
N PHE A 91 8.65 -7.64 0.45
CA PHE A 91 9.57 -8.68 0.89
C PHE A 91 10.74 -8.80 -0.09
N GLN A 92 11.86 -9.31 0.42
CA GLN A 92 13.02 -9.58 -0.41
C GLN A 92 12.79 -10.83 -1.26
N ILE A 93 13.12 -10.74 -2.54
CA ILE A 93 13.06 -11.85 -3.49
C ILE A 93 14.48 -12.39 -3.67
N ASP A 94 14.59 -13.72 -3.70
CA ASP A 94 15.82 -14.38 -4.08
C ASP A 94 15.97 -14.33 -5.60
N VAL A 95 16.64 -13.29 -6.10
CA VAL A 95 16.90 -13.13 -7.55
C VAL A 95 17.63 -14.36 -8.11
N GLY A 96 18.46 -15.03 -7.31
CA GLY A 96 19.17 -16.25 -7.72
C GLY A 96 18.24 -17.45 -7.97
N LYS A 97 17.05 -17.47 -7.35
CA LYS A 97 16.02 -18.49 -7.59
C LYS A 97 14.95 -18.04 -8.59
N LEU A 98 15.01 -16.79 -9.03
CA LEU A 98 14.03 -16.21 -9.93
C LEU A 98 14.37 -16.62 -11.37
N GLU A 99 13.35 -17.02 -12.14
CA GLU A 99 13.53 -17.23 -13.58
C GLU A 99 13.98 -15.94 -14.25
N THR A 100 14.97 -16.00 -15.14
CA THR A 100 15.54 -14.84 -15.85
C THR A 100 14.46 -13.97 -16.50
N LYS A 101 13.41 -14.58 -17.05
CA LYS A 101 12.26 -13.85 -17.63
C LYS A 101 11.56 -12.97 -16.59
N ARG A 102 11.23 -13.52 -15.42
CA ARG A 102 10.54 -12.79 -14.36
C ARG A 102 11.42 -11.72 -13.72
N HIS A 103 12.73 -11.96 -13.69
CA HIS A 103 13.68 -10.94 -13.26
C HIS A 103 13.63 -9.72 -14.19
N ILE A 104 13.70 -9.95 -15.49
CA ILE A 104 13.60 -8.90 -16.52
C ILE A 104 12.25 -8.18 -16.44
N GLU A 105 11.15 -8.89 -16.18
CA GLU A 105 9.82 -8.26 -15.99
C GLU A 105 9.79 -7.31 -14.80
N LEU A 106 10.38 -7.71 -13.67
CA LEU A 106 10.48 -6.85 -12.48
C LEU A 106 11.44 -5.68 -12.68
N GLU A 107 12.53 -5.86 -13.41
CA GLU A 107 13.46 -4.77 -13.77
C GLU A 107 12.80 -3.76 -14.72
N ASN A 108 12.02 -4.22 -15.70
CA ASN A 108 11.29 -3.33 -16.60
C ASN A 108 10.07 -2.66 -15.93
N GLY A 109 9.55 -3.28 -14.88
CA GLY A 109 8.37 -2.84 -14.15
C GLY A 109 7.09 -3.48 -14.65
N ILE A 110 6.39 -4.16 -13.75
CA ILE A 110 5.10 -4.78 -14.02
C ILE A 110 4.00 -3.79 -13.66
N ARG A 111 3.32 -3.25 -14.68
CA ARG A 111 2.20 -2.33 -14.47
C ARG A 111 1.02 -3.05 -13.83
N VAL A 112 0.48 -2.49 -12.74
CA VAL A 112 -0.68 -3.04 -12.05
C VAL A 112 -1.77 -1.98 -11.97
N ALA A 113 -2.87 -2.22 -12.68
CA ALA A 113 -4.02 -1.31 -12.71
C ALA A 113 -5.25 -1.86 -11.96
N SER A 114 -5.19 -3.10 -11.50
CA SER A 114 -6.31 -3.76 -10.82
C SER A 114 -5.88 -4.52 -9.57
N ARG A 115 -6.81 -4.67 -8.62
CA ARG A 115 -6.61 -5.52 -7.44
C ARG A 115 -6.26 -6.97 -7.80
N LYS A 116 -6.80 -7.50 -8.91
CA LYS A 116 -6.52 -8.88 -9.33
C LYS A 116 -5.06 -9.02 -9.75
N ASP A 117 -4.57 -8.09 -10.57
CA ASP A 117 -3.17 -8.08 -11.00
C ASP A 117 -2.24 -7.90 -9.81
N TYR A 118 -2.59 -7.00 -8.88
CA TYR A 118 -1.87 -6.80 -7.63
C TYR A 118 -1.69 -8.12 -6.85
N LEU A 119 -2.79 -8.82 -6.60
CA LEU A 119 -2.76 -10.07 -5.85
C LEU A 119 -2.01 -11.16 -6.62
N HIS A 120 -2.17 -11.20 -7.94
CA HIS A 120 -1.51 -12.17 -8.80
C HIS A 120 0.01 -11.99 -8.77
N VAL A 121 0.51 -10.77 -8.91
CA VAL A 121 1.94 -10.45 -8.83
C VAL A 121 2.47 -10.82 -7.45
N ILE A 122 1.83 -10.36 -6.37
CA ILE A 122 2.24 -10.69 -5.01
C ILE A 122 2.32 -12.20 -4.80
N GLU A 123 1.28 -12.96 -5.16
CA GLU A 123 1.23 -14.41 -4.99
C GLU A 123 2.29 -15.12 -5.84
N THR A 124 2.45 -14.69 -7.09
CA THR A 124 3.47 -15.21 -8.02
C THR A 124 4.87 -15.00 -7.49
N PHE A 125 5.16 -13.85 -6.87
CA PHE A 125 6.51 -13.54 -6.39
C PHE A 125 6.75 -13.99 -4.95
N LYS A 126 5.70 -14.18 -4.15
CA LYS A 126 5.77 -14.66 -2.77
C LYS A 126 6.46 -16.02 -2.65
N GLN A 127 6.32 -16.88 -3.66
CA GLN A 127 7.02 -18.18 -3.70
C GLN A 127 8.56 -18.04 -3.83
N TYR A 128 9.04 -16.91 -4.34
CA TYR A 128 10.47 -16.59 -4.46
C TYR A 128 10.97 -15.70 -3.32
N GLY A 129 10.10 -15.35 -2.37
CA GLY A 129 10.48 -14.56 -1.20
C GLY A 129 11.53 -15.29 -0.38
N THR A 130 12.65 -14.64 -0.09
CA THR A 130 13.59 -15.17 0.90
C THR A 130 12.90 -15.09 2.26
N ARG A 131 12.76 -16.23 2.94
CA ARG A 131 12.39 -16.25 4.35
C ARG A 131 13.60 -15.83 5.17
N SER A 132 14.06 -14.58 5.01
CA SER A 132 14.98 -13.97 5.96
C SER A 132 14.16 -13.66 7.20
N ALA A 133 14.09 -14.67 8.06
CA ALA A 133 13.53 -14.60 9.39
C ALA A 133 14.07 -13.36 10.11
N LYS A 134 13.16 -12.71 10.83
CA LYS A 134 13.40 -11.87 12.00
C LYS A 134 14.80 -12.06 12.58
N LYS A 135 15.54 -10.96 12.70
CA LYS A 135 16.50 -10.82 13.80
C LYS A 135 15.84 -10.00 14.89
#